data_AF-A0A968ALQ9-F1
#
_entry.id   AF-A0A968ALQ9-F1
#
_cell.length_a   1.000
_cell.length_b   1.000
_cell.length_c   1.000
_cell.angle_alpha   90.00
_cell.angle_beta   90.00
_cell.angle_gamma   90.00
#
_symmetry.space_group_name_H-M   'P 1'
#
loop_
_entity.id
_entity.type
_entity.pdbx_description
1 polymer ?
#
loop_
_entity_poly.entity_id
_entity_poly.type
_entity_poly.pdbx_seq_one_letter_code
_entity_poly.pdbx_strand_id
1 'polypeptide(L)'
;MEAAKEHDLPILITVDDEAKFLPEVEPWAGLFVKDADKPIMDDLKKRKLLFKKEKHTHSYPHCWRCSTPLIYKAQPAWYVNVTEIRSKMFKTNENINWYPKHMKKGRFGNALETSPDWNISRTRYWGAPIPVWECESCKEREVIASRDDLKKKADYFDVKMDLHRPH
;
A
#
# COMPACT_ATOMS: atom_id res chain seq x y z
N MET A 1 11.68 -4.38 7.57
CA MET A 1 10.94 -5.59 7.99
C MET A 1 11.70 -6.87 7.69
N GLU A 2 12.56 -6.94 6.67
CA GLU A 2 13.36 -8.15 6.36
C GLU A 2 14.25 -8.58 7.51
N ALA A 3 15.04 -7.68 8.09
CA ALA A 3 15.87 -7.98 9.26
C ALA A 3 15.06 -8.50 10.46
N ALA A 4 13.83 -8.01 10.67
CA ALA A 4 12.96 -8.53 11.74
C ALA A 4 12.54 -9.98 11.47
N LYS A 5 12.26 -10.34 10.21
CA LYS A 5 11.95 -11.73 9.83
C LYS A 5 13.17 -12.64 9.96
N GLU A 6 14.34 -12.17 9.54
CA GLU A 6 15.60 -12.93 9.64
C GLU A 6 15.95 -13.29 11.08
N HIS A 7 15.61 -12.41 12.03
CA HIS A 7 15.90 -12.58 13.44
C HIS A 7 14.68 -12.98 14.30
N ASP A 8 13.58 -13.41 13.67
CA ASP A 8 12.34 -13.82 14.35
C ASP A 8 11.82 -12.80 15.39
N LEU A 9 11.87 -11.52 15.02
CA LEU A 9 11.41 -10.41 15.85
C LEU A 9 9.94 -10.07 15.55
N PRO A 10 9.16 -9.72 16.59
CA PRO A 10 7.77 -9.33 16.41
C PRO A 10 7.66 -8.04 15.58
N ILE A 11 6.68 -7.99 14.69
CA ILE A 11 6.33 -6.77 13.96
C ILE A 11 5.35 -5.97 14.80
N LEU A 12 5.82 -4.84 15.35
CA LEU A 12 4.99 -3.93 16.12
C LEU A 12 4.35 -2.88 15.20
N ILE A 13 3.02 -2.89 15.12
CA ILE A 13 2.24 -1.83 14.47
C ILE A 13 1.67 -0.97 15.57
N THR A 14 2.19 0.24 15.71
CA THR A 14 1.87 1.17 16.82
C THR A 14 0.92 2.29 16.42
N VAL A 15 0.42 2.26 15.17
CA VAL A 15 -0.43 3.30 14.60
C VAL A 15 -1.65 2.70 13.90
N ASP A 16 -2.78 3.40 14.01
CA ASP A 16 -4.04 3.04 13.36
C ASP A 16 -4.04 3.40 11.86
N ASP A 17 -5.19 3.25 11.19
CA ASP A 17 -5.36 3.55 9.77
C ASP A 17 -5.43 5.04 9.45
N GLU A 18 -5.62 5.90 10.46
CA GLU A 18 -5.51 7.36 10.35
C GLU A 18 -4.09 7.87 10.64
N ALA A 19 -3.13 6.96 10.83
CA ALA A 19 -1.76 7.25 11.23
C ALA A 19 -1.67 8.00 12.58
N LYS A 20 -2.58 7.70 13.50
CA LYS A 20 -2.51 8.11 14.90
C LYS A 20 -1.96 6.97 15.74
N PHE A 21 -1.22 7.31 16.80
CA PHE A 21 -0.73 6.31 17.74
C PHE A 21 -1.88 5.59 18.44
N LEU A 22 -1.74 4.27 18.58
CA LEU A 22 -2.71 3.42 19.28
C LEU A 22 -2.75 3.74 20.80
N PRO A 23 -3.83 3.37 21.50
CA PRO A 23 -4.00 3.64 22.94
C PRO A 23 -2.85 3.14 23.82
N GLU A 24 -2.20 2.05 23.42
CA GLU A 24 -1.09 1.43 24.17
C GLU A 24 0.20 2.26 24.10
N VAL A 25 0.30 3.24 23.19
CA VAL A 25 1.49 4.06 22.97
C VAL A 25 1.39 5.36 23.77
N GLU A 26 1.37 5.23 25.09
CA GLU A 26 1.38 6.39 25.98
C GLU A 26 2.76 7.05 26.03
N PRO A 27 2.83 8.40 26.17
CA PRO A 27 1.72 9.35 26.31
C PRO A 27 1.22 9.93 24.95
N TRP A 28 1.52 9.28 23.83
CA TRP A 28 1.29 9.82 22.48
C TRP A 28 0.01 9.32 21.81
N ALA A 29 -0.76 8.47 22.48
CA ALA A 29 -2.01 7.90 22.01
C ALA A 29 -2.92 8.97 21.38
N GLY A 30 -3.46 8.67 20.19
CA GLY A 30 -4.34 9.54 19.42
C GLY A 30 -3.64 10.68 18.66
N LEU A 31 -2.35 10.94 18.88
CA LEU A 31 -1.61 11.93 18.11
C LEU A 31 -1.25 11.39 16.73
N PHE A 32 -1.43 12.23 15.71
CA PHE A 32 -0.88 11.97 14.38
C PHE A 32 0.65 11.89 14.46
N VAL A 33 1.24 10.90 13.78
CA VAL A 33 2.67 10.56 13.92
C VAL A 33 3.64 11.73 13.75
N LYS A 34 3.34 12.70 12.87
CA LYS A 34 4.22 13.86 12.66
C LYS A 34 4.06 14.92 13.75
N ASP A 35 2.88 15.04 14.33
CA ASP A 35 2.64 15.98 15.43
C ASP A 35 3.31 15.49 16.73
N ALA A 36 3.50 14.18 16.85
CA ALA A 36 4.20 13.56 17.98
C ALA A 36 5.73 13.73 17.94
N ASP A 37 6.34 14.09 16.80
CA ASP A 37 7.80 14.23 16.67
C ASP A 37 8.38 15.20 17.74
N LYS A 38 7.72 16.35 17.95
CA LYS A 38 8.16 17.35 18.93
C LYS A 38 7.99 16.87 20.38
N PRO A 39 6.80 16.42 20.82
CA PRO A 39 6.64 15.87 22.16
C PRO A 39 7.58 14.69 22.49
N ILE A 40 7.81 13.77 21.53
CA ILE A 40 8.76 12.66 21.70
C ILE A 40 10.18 13.20 21.95
N MET A 41 10.63 14.18 21.15
CA MET A 41 11.94 14.80 21.34
C MET A 41 12.06 15.51 22.70
N ASP A 42 11.01 16.19 23.14
CA ASP A 42 10.99 16.91 24.41
C ASP A 42 11.05 15.93 25.60
N ASP A 43 10.34 14.80 25.53
CA ASP A 43 10.42 13.72 26.52
C ASP A 43 11.81 13.07 26.57
N LEU A 44 12.40 12.72 25.42
CA LEU A 44 13.75 12.16 25.35
C LEU A 44 14.80 13.12 25.95
N LYS A 45 14.64 14.43 25.72
CA LYS A 45 15.49 15.45 26.32
C LYS A 45 15.30 15.52 27.84
N LYS A 46 14.05 15.51 28.33
CA LYS A 46 13.73 15.51 29.76
C LYS A 46 14.31 14.30 30.48
N ARG A 47 14.26 13.11 29.86
CA ARG A 47 14.85 11.86 30.37
C ARG A 47 16.36 11.75 30.15
N LYS A 48 17.01 12.77 29.59
CA LYS A 48 18.45 12.81 29.28
C LYS A 48 18.91 11.66 28.36
N LEU A 49 18.04 11.18 27.47
CA LEU A 49 18.33 10.14 26.48
C LEU A 49 18.64 10.72 25.08
N LEU A 50 18.42 12.02 24.88
CA LEU A 50 18.69 12.70 23.62
C LEU A 50 20.14 13.20 23.55
N PHE A 51 20.97 12.57 22.72
CA PHE A 51 22.36 13.00 22.51
C PHE A 51 22.48 14.24 21.60
N LYS A 52 21.79 14.26 20.45
CA LYS A 52 21.89 15.33 19.45
C LYS A 52 20.56 15.51 18.71
N LYS A 53 20.26 16.75 18.29
CA LYS A 53 19.09 17.10 17.47
C LYS A 53 19.54 17.99 16.31
N GLU A 54 19.20 17.60 15.09
CA GLU A 54 19.50 18.34 13.86
C GLU A 54 18.27 18.40 12.95
N LYS A 55 18.24 19.39 12.06
CA LYS A 55 17.23 19.46 10.99
C LYS A 55 17.81 18.83 9.74
N HIS A 56 17.04 17.96 9.10
CA HIS A 56 17.43 17.32 7.85
C HIS A 56 16.56 17.82 6.70
N THR A 57 17.21 18.32 5.64
CA THR A 57 16.54 18.70 4.39
C THR A 57 16.70 17.55 3.41
N HIS A 58 15.59 16.94 2.99
CA HIS A 58 15.59 15.82 2.05
C HIS A 58 14.32 15.77 1.22
N SER A 59 14.31 14.91 0.20
CA SER A 59 13.08 14.55 -0.51
C SER A 59 12.29 13.53 0.30
N TYR A 60 11.01 13.80 0.51
CA TYR A 60 10.10 12.90 1.24
C TYR A 60 8.86 12.61 0.38
N PRO A 61 8.35 11.37 0.36
CA PRO A 61 7.18 11.02 -0.45
C PRO A 61 5.90 11.64 0.13
N HIS A 62 5.11 12.25 -0.74
CA HIS A 62 3.82 12.83 -0.41
C HIS A 62 2.73 12.21 -1.29
N CYS A 63 1.50 12.19 -0.79
CA CYS A 63 0.35 11.75 -1.56
C CYS A 63 0.24 12.60 -2.82
N TRP A 64 0.23 11.96 -3.98
CA TRP A 64 0.15 12.64 -5.28
C TRP A 64 -1.16 13.43 -5.48
N ARG A 65 -2.20 13.15 -4.68
CA ARG A 65 -3.52 13.81 -4.78
C ARG A 65 -3.73 14.95 -3.79
N CYS A 66 -3.33 14.77 -2.53
CA CYS A 66 -3.62 15.73 -1.45
C CYS A 66 -2.37 16.29 -0.78
N SER A 67 -1.18 15.91 -1.24
CA SER A 67 0.11 16.39 -0.73
C SER A 67 0.39 16.08 0.75
N THR A 68 -0.43 15.26 1.42
CA THR A 68 -0.16 14.77 2.78
C THR A 68 1.09 13.88 2.79
N PRO A 69 1.99 14.02 3.78
CA PRO A 69 3.19 13.17 3.88
C PRO A 69 2.79 11.70 4.05
N LEU A 70 3.40 10.83 3.26
CA LEU A 70 3.13 9.39 3.33
C LEU A 70 3.94 8.73 4.45
N ILE A 71 3.40 7.64 4.99
CA ILE A 71 4.11 6.78 5.93
C ILE A 71 4.14 5.35 5.39
N TYR A 72 5.19 4.61 5.77
CA TYR A 72 5.28 3.18 5.47
C TYR A 72 4.71 2.40 6.66
N LYS A 73 3.55 1.78 6.46
CA LYS A 73 2.86 0.93 7.44
C LYS A 73 2.60 -0.45 6.81
N ALA A 74 2.77 -1.51 7.57
CA ALA A 74 2.38 -2.86 7.14
C ALA A 74 0.85 -2.99 7.17
N GLN A 75 0.24 -3.36 6.04
CA GLN A 75 -1.20 -3.59 5.91
C GLN A 75 -1.47 -4.73 4.93
N PRO A 76 -2.58 -5.48 5.08
CA PRO A 76 -3.00 -6.46 4.08
C PRO A 76 -3.31 -5.75 2.76
N ALA A 77 -2.84 -6.32 1.64
CA ALA A 77 -3.09 -5.77 0.32
C ALA A 77 -2.99 -6.87 -0.76
N TRP A 78 -3.66 -6.63 -1.88
CA TRP A 78 -3.59 -7.47 -3.07
C TRP A 78 -2.52 -6.96 -4.02
N TYR A 79 -1.66 -7.86 -4.47
CA TYR A 79 -0.55 -7.55 -5.37
C TYR A 79 -0.60 -8.39 -6.63
N VAL A 80 -0.16 -7.81 -7.74
CA VAL A 80 0.22 -8.54 -8.95
C VAL A 80 1.73 -8.77 -8.90
N ASN A 81 2.16 -10.02 -9.10
CA ASN A 81 3.56 -10.40 -9.19
C ASN A 81 4.17 -9.85 -10.49
N VAL A 82 4.65 -8.60 -10.44
CA VAL A 82 5.27 -7.93 -11.58
C VAL A 82 6.65 -8.53 -11.85
N THR A 83 7.31 -9.01 -10.80
CA THR A 83 8.63 -9.63 -10.88
C THR A 83 8.66 -10.79 -11.87
N GLU A 84 7.63 -11.65 -11.88
CA GLU A 84 7.52 -12.78 -12.79
C GLU A 84 7.36 -12.36 -14.27
N ILE A 85 6.61 -11.29 -14.52
CA ILE A 85 6.33 -10.81 -15.89
C ILE A 85 7.32 -9.75 -16.39
N ARG A 86 8.29 -9.32 -15.56
CA ARG A 86 9.22 -8.23 -15.87
C ARG A 86 9.98 -8.46 -17.19
N SER A 87 10.47 -9.68 -17.40
CA SER A 87 11.20 -10.05 -18.64
C SER A 87 10.33 -9.90 -19.89
N LYS A 88 9.04 -10.24 -19.82
CA LYS A 88 8.06 -10.07 -20.89
C LYS A 88 7.79 -8.59 -21.14
N MET A 89 7.63 -7.78 -20.10
CA MET A 89 7.43 -6.33 -20.21
C MET A 89 8.59 -5.65 -20.95
N PHE A 90 9.84 -6.04 -20.67
CA PHE A 90 11.01 -5.54 -21.39
C PHE A 90 10.99 -5.91 -22.87
N LYS A 91 10.75 -7.18 -23.20
CA LYS A 91 10.66 -7.63 -24.60
C LYS A 91 9.57 -6.89 -25.37
N THR A 92 8.41 -6.67 -24.73
CA THR A 92 7.33 -5.89 -25.34
C THR A 92 7.72 -4.42 -25.52
N ASN A 93 8.40 -3.81 -24.54
CA ASN A 93 8.85 -2.42 -24.60
C ASN A 93 9.80 -2.14 -25.78
N GLU A 94 10.65 -3.11 -26.14
CA GLU A 94 11.55 -2.97 -27.30
C GLU A 94 10.81 -2.80 -28.63
N ASN A 95 9.62 -3.40 -28.77
CA ASN A 95 8.81 -3.30 -29.98
C ASN A 95 8.00 -1.99 -30.07
N ILE A 96 7.97 -1.18 -29.02
CA ILE A 96 7.22 0.09 -28.99
C ILE A 96 8.04 1.19 -29.65
N ASN A 97 7.41 1.99 -30.52
CA ASN A 97 8.01 3.20 -31.06
C ASN A 97 7.82 4.39 -30.10
N TRP A 98 8.84 4.69 -29.30
CA TRP A 98 8.79 5.78 -28.31
C TRP A 98 9.11 7.13 -28.93
N TYR A 99 8.32 8.14 -28.57
CA TYR A 99 8.63 9.54 -28.84
C TYR A 99 8.56 10.34 -27.52
N PRO A 100 9.67 10.94 -27.05
CA PRO A 100 11.02 10.90 -27.62
C PRO A 100 11.72 9.54 -27.40
N LYS A 101 12.65 9.17 -28.31
CA LYS A 101 13.29 7.83 -28.36
C LYS A 101 13.99 7.41 -27.06
N HIS A 102 14.62 8.35 -26.36
CA HIS A 102 15.38 8.06 -25.15
C HIS A 102 14.49 7.56 -23.99
N MET A 103 13.16 7.75 -24.05
CA MET A 103 12.24 7.26 -23.01
C MET A 103 12.21 5.73 -22.91
N LYS A 104 12.41 5.02 -24.04
CA LYS A 104 12.39 3.55 -24.11
C LYS A 104 13.38 2.93 -23.12
N LYS A 105 14.63 3.39 -23.17
CA LYS A 105 15.75 2.91 -22.33
C LYS A 105 16.07 3.82 -21.16
N GLY A 106 15.50 5.01 -21.13
CA GLY A 106 15.65 5.98 -20.04
C GLY A 106 14.55 5.80 -19.00
N ARG A 107 13.76 6.85 -18.77
CA ARG A 107 12.79 6.92 -17.66
C ARG A 107 11.86 5.71 -17.56
N PHE A 108 11.29 5.23 -18.67
CA PHE A 108 10.38 4.09 -18.63
C PHE A 108 11.13 2.76 -18.51
N GLY A 109 12.23 2.58 -19.26
CA GLY A 109 13.06 1.38 -19.17
C GLY A 109 13.60 1.14 -17.75
N ASN A 110 14.14 2.19 -17.11
CA ASN A 110 14.63 2.11 -15.73
C ASN A 110 13.51 1.82 -14.73
N ALA A 111 12.30 2.34 -14.98
CA ALA A 111 11.14 2.03 -14.15
C ALA A 111 10.75 0.55 -14.27
N LEU A 112 10.80 -0.05 -15.47
CA LEU A 112 10.54 -1.49 -15.65
C LEU A 112 11.55 -2.37 -14.89
N GLU A 113 12.82 -1.95 -14.86
CA GLU A 113 13.89 -2.70 -14.19
C GLU A 113 13.66 -2.81 -12.69
N THR A 114 13.27 -1.69 -12.09
CA THR A 114 13.14 -1.52 -10.65
C THR A 114 11.70 -1.66 -10.15
N SER A 115 10.76 -1.99 -11.05
CA SER A 115 9.33 -2.09 -10.72
C SER A 115 9.09 -3.13 -9.62
N PRO A 116 8.56 -2.72 -8.46
CA PRO A 116 8.13 -3.66 -7.44
C PRO A 116 6.82 -4.34 -7.85
N ASP A 117 6.40 -5.34 -7.08
CA ASP A 117 5.07 -5.92 -7.24
C ASP A 117 3.99 -4.86 -7.04
N TRP A 118 2.97 -4.92 -7.89
CA TRP A 118 2.00 -3.86 -8.00
C TRP A 118 0.84 -4.08 -7.03
N ASN A 119 0.74 -3.24 -6.00
CA ASN A 119 -0.44 -3.19 -5.15
C ASN A 119 -1.64 -2.67 -5.96
N ILE A 120 -2.63 -3.53 -6.16
CA ILE A 120 -3.89 -3.22 -6.86
C ILE A 120 -5.06 -2.91 -5.91
N SER A 121 -4.97 -3.33 -4.64
CA SER A 121 -6.02 -3.06 -3.65
C SER A 121 -6.03 -1.62 -3.15
N ARG A 122 -7.21 -1.05 -2.95
CA ARG A 122 -7.38 0.28 -2.37
C ARG A 122 -8.56 0.23 -1.39
N THR A 123 -8.36 0.76 -0.19
CA THR A 123 -9.44 0.95 0.80
C THR A 123 -10.25 2.19 0.43
N ARG A 124 -11.10 2.08 -0.60
CA ARG A 124 -11.90 3.17 -1.15
C ARG A 124 -13.29 2.67 -1.57
N TYR A 125 -14.27 3.55 -1.49
CA TYR A 125 -15.66 3.23 -1.85
C TYR A 125 -15.93 3.32 -3.35
N TRP A 126 -15.30 4.25 -4.07
CA TRP A 126 -15.53 4.45 -5.50
C TRP A 126 -14.40 3.83 -6.33
N GLY A 127 -14.73 2.77 -7.07
CA GLY A 127 -13.81 2.05 -7.95
C GLY A 127 -14.39 0.71 -8.39
N ALA A 128 -13.67 0.00 -9.26
CA ALA A 128 -14.02 -1.38 -9.58
C ALA A 128 -13.71 -2.28 -8.36
N PRO A 129 -14.69 -3.04 -7.84
CA PRO A 129 -14.44 -3.96 -6.73
C PRO A 129 -13.48 -5.06 -7.17
N ILE A 130 -12.62 -5.53 -6.25
CA ILE A 130 -11.82 -6.73 -6.46
C ILE A 130 -12.78 -7.92 -6.36
N PRO A 131 -12.95 -8.74 -7.41
CA PRO A 131 -13.98 -9.77 -7.45
C PRO A 131 -13.53 -11.05 -6.73
N VAL A 132 -13.07 -10.92 -5.48
CA VAL A 132 -12.64 -12.03 -4.64
C VAL A 132 -13.64 -12.21 -3.51
N TRP A 133 -14.17 -13.42 -3.40
CA TRP A 133 -14.97 -13.86 -2.27
C TRP A 133 -14.11 -14.75 -1.38
N GLU A 134 -14.25 -14.61 -0.06
CA GLU A 134 -13.59 -15.44 0.94
C GLU A 134 -14.66 -16.14 1.77
N CYS A 135 -14.57 -17.46 1.86
CA CYS A 135 -15.47 -18.24 2.69
C CYS A 135 -15.20 -17.95 4.17
N GLU A 136 -16.24 -17.61 4.94
CA GLU A 136 -16.09 -17.22 6.35
C GLU A 136 -15.56 -18.37 7.22
N SER A 137 -15.94 -19.63 6.91
CA SER A 137 -15.62 -20.82 7.70
C SER A 137 -14.29 -21.47 7.34
N CYS A 138 -13.99 -21.69 6.06
CA CYS A 138 -12.77 -22.37 5.62
C CYS A 138 -11.67 -21.44 5.09
N LYS A 139 -11.95 -20.14 4.95
CA LYS A 139 -11.01 -19.11 4.41
C LYS A 139 -10.52 -19.37 2.99
N GLU A 140 -11.17 -20.28 2.27
CA GLU A 140 -10.92 -20.48 0.84
C GLU A 140 -11.38 -19.25 0.06
N ARG A 141 -10.60 -18.88 -0.95
CA ARG A 141 -10.83 -17.68 -1.77
C ARG A 141 -11.19 -18.08 -3.18
N GLU A 142 -12.23 -17.47 -3.71
CA GLU A 142 -12.69 -17.67 -5.07
C GLU A 142 -12.70 -16.34 -5.84
N VAL A 143 -12.24 -16.37 -7.09
CA VAL A 143 -12.25 -15.21 -7.99
C VAL A 143 -13.42 -15.34 -8.95
N ILE A 144 -14.34 -14.38 -8.92
CA ILE A 144 -15.49 -14.35 -9.81
C ILE A 144 -15.12 -13.67 -11.12
N ALA A 145 -15.15 -14.42 -12.22
CA ALA A 145 -14.60 -13.97 -13.49
C ALA A 145 -15.57 -13.10 -14.31
N SER A 146 -16.87 -13.16 -14.02
CA SER A 146 -17.89 -12.44 -14.81
C SER A 146 -19.22 -12.29 -14.05
N ARG A 147 -20.13 -11.46 -14.59
CA ARG A 147 -21.52 -11.35 -14.10
C ARG A 147 -22.27 -12.67 -14.18
N ASP A 148 -22.02 -13.47 -15.22
CA ASP A 148 -22.66 -14.78 -15.38
C ASP A 148 -22.15 -15.80 -14.37
N ASP A 149 -20.86 -15.74 -14.03
CA ASP A 149 -20.26 -16.55 -12.98
C ASP A 149 -20.85 -16.17 -11.60
N LEU A 150 -20.99 -14.87 -11.34
CA LEU A 150 -21.64 -14.36 -10.12
C LEU A 150 -23.09 -14.85 -10.02
N LYS A 151 -23.86 -14.75 -11.12
CA LYS A 151 -25.26 -15.17 -11.17
C LYS A 151 -25.44 -16.66 -10.87
N LYS A 152 -24.47 -17.51 -11.23
CA LYS A 152 -24.54 -18.96 -10.98
C LYS A 152 -24.29 -19.33 -9.52
N LYS A 153 -23.54 -18.50 -8.79
CA LYS A 153 -23.07 -18.80 -7.42
C LYS A 153 -23.80 -18.01 -6.34
N ALA A 154 -24.41 -16.89 -6.69
CA ALA A 154 -25.13 -16.06 -5.74
C ALA A 154 -26.52 -16.62 -5.45
N ASP A 155 -26.94 -16.60 -4.18
CA ASP A 155 -28.31 -16.92 -3.77
C ASP A 155 -29.34 -15.93 -4.35
N TYR A 156 -28.91 -14.68 -4.55
CA TYR A 156 -29.71 -13.61 -5.16
C TYR A 156 -28.86 -12.80 -6.14
N PHE A 157 -29.42 -12.52 -7.33
CA PHE A 157 -28.79 -11.67 -8.33
C PHE A 157 -29.82 -10.84 -9.09
N ASP A 158 -29.78 -9.52 -8.92
CA ASP A 158 -30.56 -8.57 -9.73
C ASP A 158 -29.77 -8.13 -10.97
N VAL A 159 -30.34 -8.37 -12.14
CA VAL A 159 -29.76 -7.97 -13.44
C VAL A 159 -29.62 -6.45 -13.55
N LYS A 160 -30.46 -5.68 -12.85
CA LYS A 160 -30.44 -4.21 -12.85
C LYS A 160 -29.46 -3.60 -11.84
N MET A 161 -28.79 -4.42 -11.02
CA MET A 161 -27.87 -3.94 -9.99
C MET A 161 -26.65 -3.23 -10.61
N ASP A 162 -26.34 -2.04 -10.09
CA ASP A 162 -25.10 -1.33 -10.41
C ASP A 162 -23.93 -1.91 -9.60
N LEU A 163 -23.06 -2.65 -10.26
CA LEU A 163 -21.90 -3.30 -9.64
C LEU A 163 -20.73 -2.34 -9.37
N HIS A 164 -20.86 -1.05 -9.70
CA HIS A 164 -19.81 -0.04 -9.53
C HIS A 164 -19.99 0.76 -8.23
N ARG A 165 -21.08 0.52 -7.49
CA ARG A 165 -21.39 1.21 -6.24
C ARG A 165 -21.54 0.21 -5.10
N PRO A 166 -20.85 0.41 -3.97
CA PRO A 166 -21.22 -0.26 -2.73
C PRO A 166 -22.60 0.27 -2.31
N HIS A 167 -23.55 -0.65 -2.12
CA HIS A 167 -24.85 -0.40 -1.53
C HIS A 167 -24.85 -0.81 -0.06
#